data_AF-A0A0K2UMR7-F1
#
_entry.id   AF-A0A0K2UMR7-F1
#
_cell.length_a   1.000
_cell.length_b   1.000
_cell.length_c   1.000
_cell.angle_alpha   90.00
_cell.angle_beta   90.00
_cell.angle_gamma   90.00
#
_symmetry.space_group_name_H-M   'P 1'
#
loop_
_entity.id
_entity.type
_entity.pdbx_description
1 polymer ?
#
loop_
_entity_poly.entity_id
_entity_poly.type
_entity_poly.pdbx_seq_one_letter_code
_entity_poly.pdbx_strand_id
1 'polypeptide(L)'
;MGTPTEETWPGHTKLPDYVQFKAYPATPFTDIFTAASDDLITILERMMSLDPLKRYTCKEALLSDYFKKPPAPSNGKNLPLPSSMKKKDQELMNRGSKRKILENVEASGLVKKLMF
;
A
#
# COMPACT_ATOMS: atom_id res chain seq x y z
N MET A 1 -3.07 -6.24 -20.26
CA MET A 1 -4.55 -6.37 -20.36
C MET A 1 -5.01 -5.91 -21.73
N GLY A 2 -5.94 -6.63 -22.38
CA GLY A 2 -6.52 -6.28 -23.68
C GLY A 2 -8.05 -6.24 -23.64
N THR A 3 -8.68 -6.09 -24.80
CA THR A 3 -10.14 -6.15 -24.94
C THR A 3 -10.63 -7.59 -24.66
N PRO A 4 -11.67 -7.80 -23.84
CA PRO A 4 -12.16 -9.14 -23.54
C PRO A 4 -12.72 -9.82 -24.80
N THR A 5 -12.47 -11.12 -24.90
CA THR A 5 -13.09 -12.04 -25.86
C THR A 5 -14.02 -13.01 -25.15
N GLU A 6 -14.89 -13.71 -25.89
CA GLU A 6 -15.77 -14.76 -25.33
C GLU A 6 -15.00 -15.91 -24.66
N GLU A 7 -13.73 -16.13 -25.02
CA GLU A 7 -12.88 -17.11 -24.33
C GLU A 7 -12.42 -16.60 -22.96
N THR A 8 -12.02 -15.33 -22.89
CA THR A 8 -11.49 -14.72 -21.66
C THR A 8 -12.60 -14.36 -20.67
N TRP A 9 -13.72 -13.84 -21.15
CA TRP A 9 -14.91 -13.48 -20.37
C TRP A 9 -16.18 -13.92 -21.11
N PRO A 10 -16.65 -15.15 -20.86
CA PRO A 10 -17.85 -15.68 -21.51
C PRO A 10 -19.10 -14.87 -21.16
N GLY A 11 -19.90 -14.54 -22.16
CA GLY A 11 -21.19 -13.86 -22.00
C GLY A 11 -21.10 -12.37 -21.67
N HIS A 12 -19.91 -11.75 -21.72
CA HIS A 12 -19.75 -10.31 -21.48
C HIS A 12 -20.53 -9.44 -22.48
N THR A 13 -20.75 -9.95 -23.69
CA THR A 13 -21.56 -9.32 -24.74
C THR A 13 -23.05 -9.23 -24.41
N LYS A 14 -23.54 -10.01 -23.44
CA LYS A 14 -24.95 -10.07 -23.02
C LYS A 14 -25.27 -9.13 -21.84
N LEU A 15 -24.30 -8.35 -21.38
CA LEU A 15 -24.52 -7.41 -20.28
C LEU A 15 -25.49 -6.30 -20.72
N PRO A 16 -26.39 -5.82 -19.83
CA PRO A 16 -27.42 -4.84 -20.18
C PRO A 16 -26.91 -3.59 -20.90
N ASP A 17 -25.73 -3.10 -20.51
CA ASP A 17 -25.11 -1.88 -21.05
C ASP A 17 -23.82 -2.18 -21.84
N TYR A 18 -23.72 -3.36 -22.46
CA TYR A 18 -22.54 -3.72 -23.24
C TYR A 18 -22.38 -2.80 -24.45
N VAL A 19 -21.19 -2.23 -24.60
CA VAL A 19 -20.77 -1.50 -25.79
C VAL A 19 -19.55 -2.21 -26.39
N GLN A 20 -19.60 -2.45 -27.70
CA GLN A 20 -18.47 -3.06 -28.39
C GLN A 20 -17.36 -2.04 -28.59
N PHE A 21 -16.19 -2.34 -28.03
CA PHE A 21 -14.97 -1.55 -28.22
C PHE A 21 -14.12 -2.11 -29.35
N LYS A 22 -13.19 -1.29 -29.85
CA LYS A 22 -12.11 -1.78 -30.73
C LYS A 22 -11.31 -2.86 -29.99
N ALA A 23 -10.98 -3.93 -30.70
CA ALA A 23 -10.15 -5.00 -30.16
C ALA A 23 -8.70 -4.52 -30.00
N TYR A 24 -8.16 -4.67 -28.79
CA TYR A 24 -6.77 -4.42 -28.46
C TYR A 24 -6.14 -5.70 -27.91
N PRO A 25 -4.95 -6.11 -28.40
CA PRO A 25 -4.25 -7.26 -27.86
C PRO A 25 -3.84 -7.01 -26.41
N ALA A 26 -3.72 -8.08 -25.64
CA ALA A 26 -3.25 -7.97 -24.26
C ALA A 26 -1.73 -7.75 -24.24
N THR A 27 -1.29 -6.67 -23.61
CA THR A 27 0.12 -6.52 -23.22
C THR A 27 0.43 -7.43 -22.02
N PRO A 28 1.52 -8.22 -22.06
CA PRO A 28 2.00 -8.99 -20.91
C PRO A 28 2.29 -8.09 -19.70
N PHE A 29 1.97 -8.56 -18.50
CA PHE A 29 2.20 -7.78 -17.28
C PHE A 29 3.69 -7.64 -16.96
N THR A 30 4.51 -8.61 -17.36
CA THR A 30 5.98 -8.57 -17.24
C THR A 30 6.59 -7.36 -17.94
N ASP A 31 5.99 -6.92 -19.05
CA ASP A 31 6.48 -5.81 -19.85
C ASP A 31 6.08 -4.45 -19.25
N ILE A 32 5.00 -4.42 -18.46
CA ILE A 32 4.48 -3.23 -17.78
C ILE A 32 5.13 -3.07 -16.40
N PHE A 33 5.21 -4.17 -15.64
CA PHE A 33 5.69 -4.21 -14.27
C PHE A 33 7.06 -4.87 -14.20
N THR A 34 8.06 -4.23 -14.81
CA THR A 34 9.42 -4.78 -14.97
C THR A 34 10.16 -5.04 -13.65
N ALA A 35 9.71 -4.44 -12.55
CA ALA A 35 10.28 -4.63 -11.20
C ALA A 35 9.48 -5.62 -10.34
N ALA A 36 8.37 -6.15 -10.86
CA ALA A 36 7.57 -7.14 -10.15
C ALA A 36 8.13 -8.54 -10.35
N SER A 37 8.04 -9.36 -9.31
CA SER A 37 8.35 -10.78 -9.35
C SER A 37 7.21 -11.59 -9.97
N ASP A 38 7.51 -12.78 -10.50
CA ASP A 38 6.54 -13.63 -11.20
C ASP A 38 5.30 -13.99 -10.36
N ASP A 39 5.47 -14.15 -9.05
CA ASP A 39 4.38 -14.41 -8.11
C ASP A 39 3.48 -13.18 -7.91
N LEU A 40 4.05 -11.97 -7.89
CA LEU A 40 3.28 -10.72 -7.90
C LEU A 40 2.53 -10.54 -9.22
N ILE A 41 3.17 -10.83 -10.35
CA ILE A 41 2.54 -10.80 -11.67
C ILE A 41 1.31 -11.72 -11.70
N THR A 42 1.46 -12.96 -11.20
CA THR A 42 0.37 -13.94 -11.13
C THR A 42 -0.85 -13.39 -10.37
N ILE A 43 -0.62 -12.72 -9.24
CA ILE A 43 -1.69 -12.11 -8.45
C ILE A 43 -2.32 -10.94 -9.18
N LEU A 44 -1.50 -10.08 -9.80
CA LEU A 44 -1.99 -8.93 -10.56
C LEU A 44 -2.90 -9.36 -11.72
N GLU A 45 -2.51 -10.39 -12.47
CA GLU A 45 -3.33 -10.95 -13.55
C GLU A 45 -4.70 -11.42 -13.05
N ARG A 46 -4.72 -12.09 -11.89
CA ARG A 46 -5.97 -12.58 -11.28
C ARG A 46 -6.81 -11.45 -10.70
N MET A 47 -6.20 -10.46 -10.05
CA MET A 47 -6.91 -9.31 -9.48
C MET A 47 -7.49 -8.39 -10.57
N MET A 48 -6.83 -8.28 -11.72
CA MET A 48 -7.26 -7.46 -12.85
C MET A 48 -8.08 -8.23 -13.89
N SER A 49 -8.46 -9.50 -13.64
CA SER A 49 -9.33 -10.25 -14.54
C SER A 49 -10.66 -9.52 -14.79
N LEU A 50 -11.04 -9.37 -16.06
CA LEU A 50 -12.29 -8.74 -16.45
C LEU A 50 -13.50 -9.61 -16.11
N ASP A 51 -13.37 -10.92 -16.28
CA ASP A 51 -14.35 -11.89 -15.80
C ASP A 51 -14.36 -11.88 -14.25
N PRO A 52 -15.47 -11.47 -13.61
CA PRO A 52 -15.57 -11.41 -12.15
C PRO A 52 -15.43 -12.79 -11.49
N LEU A 53 -15.81 -13.87 -12.19
CA LEU A 53 -15.74 -15.24 -11.65
C LEU A 53 -14.31 -15.77 -11.59
N LYS A 54 -13.43 -15.25 -12.46
CA LYS A 54 -12.00 -15.59 -12.47
C LYS A 54 -11.17 -14.67 -11.59
N ARG A 55 -11.76 -13.58 -11.08
CA ARG A 55 -11.09 -12.58 -10.27
C ARG A 55 -10.88 -13.08 -8.84
N TYR A 56 -9.68 -12.93 -8.31
CA TYR A 56 -9.40 -13.32 -6.93
C TYR A 56 -10.20 -12.50 -5.93
N THR A 57 -10.74 -13.21 -4.95
CA THR A 57 -11.22 -12.63 -3.69
C THR A 57 -10.03 -12.20 -2.83
N CYS A 58 -10.28 -11.34 -1.83
CA CYS A 58 -9.24 -10.93 -0.88
C CYS A 58 -8.58 -12.13 -0.18
N LYS A 59 -9.37 -13.16 0.16
CA LYS A 59 -8.86 -14.35 0.85
C LYS A 59 -7.90 -15.13 -0.05
N GLU A 60 -8.26 -15.35 -1.31
CA GLU A 60 -7.40 -16.04 -2.27
C GLU A 60 -6.11 -15.27 -2.53
N ALA A 61 -6.21 -13.94 -2.71
CA ALA A 61 -5.05 -13.08 -2.90
C ALA A 61 -4.08 -13.15 -1.70
N LEU A 62 -4.58 -13.10 -0.47
CA LEU A 62 -3.76 -13.20 0.74
C LEU A 62 -3.13 -14.59 0.93
N LEU A 63 -3.74 -15.65 0.39
CA LEU A 63 -3.22 -17.02 0.45
C LEU A 63 -2.22 -17.35 -0.67
N SER A 64 -1.96 -16.43 -1.58
CA SER A 64 -0.98 -16.59 -2.66
C SER A 64 0.45 -16.74 -2.14
N ASP A 65 1.34 -17.21 -3.01
CA ASP A 65 2.75 -17.42 -2.69
C ASP A 65 3.51 -16.11 -2.41
N TYR A 66 3.10 -15.01 -3.04
CA TYR A 66 3.75 -13.70 -2.88
C TYR A 66 3.83 -13.25 -1.43
N PHE A 67 2.76 -13.45 -0.66
CA PHE A 67 2.74 -13.06 0.76
C PHE A 67 3.46 -14.04 1.68
N LYS A 68 3.89 -15.20 1.17
CA LYS A 68 4.60 -16.24 1.92
C LYS A 68 6.11 -16.27 1.63
N LYS A 69 6.52 -15.78 0.46
CA LYS A 69 7.92 -15.75 0.02
C LYS A 69 8.63 -14.49 0.52
N PRO A 70 9.96 -14.53 0.68
CA PRO A 70 10.74 -13.32 0.89
C PRO A 70 10.75 -12.46 -0.38
N PRO A 71 10.90 -11.13 -0.27
CA PRO A 71 11.08 -10.37 0.97
C PRO A 71 9.77 -10.20 1.76
N ALA A 72 9.87 -10.28 3.08
CA ALA A 72 8.75 -9.95 3.95
C ALA A 72 8.34 -8.47 3.79
N PRO A 73 7.06 -8.14 4.03
CA PRO A 73 6.61 -6.75 3.97
C PRO A 73 7.39 -5.89 4.96
N SER A 74 7.63 -4.64 4.58
CA SER A 74 8.30 -3.66 5.45
C SER A 74 7.50 -3.43 6.73
N ASN A 75 8.17 -3.45 7.89
CA ASN A 75 7.53 -3.07 9.14
C ASN A 75 7.02 -1.62 9.05
N GLY A 76 5.84 -1.33 9.61
CA GLY A 76 5.22 -0.01 9.52
C GLY A 76 6.12 1.15 9.96
N LYS A 77 7.00 0.93 10.95
CA LYS A 77 7.96 1.94 11.43
C LYS A 77 9.05 2.30 10.40
N ASN A 78 9.33 1.38 9.47
CA ASN A 78 10.36 1.54 8.43
C ASN A 78 9.77 2.09 7.13
N LEU A 79 8.45 2.27 7.04
CA LEU A 79 7.81 2.82 5.84
C LEU A 79 8.20 4.30 5.67
N PRO A 80 8.58 4.73 4.46
CA PRO A 80 8.95 6.11 4.21
C PRO A 80 7.71 7.01 4.35
N LEU A 81 7.80 7.99 5.25
CA LEU A 81 6.77 9.02 5.40
C LEU A 81 7.01 10.21 4.44
N PRO A 82 5.94 10.83 3.91
CA PRO A 82 6.05 12.10 3.20
C PRO A 82 6.71 13.17 4.06
N SER A 83 7.50 14.06 3.44
CA SER A 83 8.25 15.10 4.15
C SER A 83 7.39 16.03 5.01
N SER A 84 6.13 16.25 4.62
CA SER A 84 5.15 17.02 5.40
C SER A 84 4.75 16.33 6.72
N MET A 85 4.68 15.00 6.73
CA MET A 85 4.28 14.22 7.91
C MET A 85 5.45 14.00 8.87
N LYS A 86 6.68 13.86 8.37
CA LYS A 86 7.89 13.75 9.22
C LYS A 86 8.03 14.91 10.21
N LYS A 87 7.74 16.14 9.77
CA LYS A 87 7.75 17.34 10.63
C LYS A 87 6.74 17.24 11.77
N LYS A 88 5.55 16.71 11.49
CA LYS A 88 4.44 16.59 12.45
C LYS A 88 4.74 15.52 13.51
N ASP A 89 5.30 14.38 13.10
CA ASP A 89 5.72 13.32 14.01
C ASP A 89 6.89 13.77 14.91
N GLN A 90 7.88 14.45 14.33
CA GLN A 90 8.99 15.04 15.08
C GLN A 90 8.52 16.14 16.05
N GLU A 91 7.54 16.96 15.66
CA GLU A 91 6.93 17.97 16.54
C GLU A 91 6.13 17.33 17.68
N LEU A 92 5.35 16.28 17.41
CA LEU A 92 4.62 15.51 18.42
C LEU A 92 5.56 14.81 19.41
N MET A 93 6.64 14.18 18.92
CA MET A 93 7.69 13.61 19.77
C MET A 93 8.40 14.69 20.60
N ASN A 94 8.75 15.84 20.01
CA ASN A 94 9.37 16.95 20.74
C ASN A 94 8.43 17.56 21.80
N ARG A 95 7.12 17.63 21.54
CA ARG A 95 6.11 18.10 22.52
C ARG A 95 6.00 17.15 23.71
N GLY A 96 6.10 15.84 23.50
CA GLY A 96 6.15 14.83 24.57
C GLY A 96 7.39 14.95 25.46
N SER A 97 8.56 15.18 24.86
CA SER A 97 9.82 15.38 25.58
C SER A 97 9.88 16.69 26.37
N LYS A 98 9.22 17.75 25.90
CA LYS A 98 9.14 19.04 26.62
C LYS A 98 8.31 18.98 27.91
N ARG A 99 7.26 18.16 27.97
CA ARG A 99 6.48 17.97 29.21
C ARG A 99 7.29 17.27 30.30
N LYS A 100 8.13 16.29 29.92
CA LYS A 100 9.02 15.60 30.86
C LYS A 100 10.11 16.52 31.43
N ILE A 101 10.56 17.54 30.69
CA ILE A 101 11.56 18.49 31.19
C ILE A 101 10.97 19.42 32.26
N LEU A 102 9.73 19.89 32.10
CA LEU A 102 9.12 20.82 33.07
C LEU A 102 8.86 20.17 34.44
N GLU A 103 8.35 18.93 34.46
CA GLU A 103 8.16 18.19 35.71
C GLU A 103 9.48 17.91 36.45
N ASN A 104 10.58 17.71 35.70
CA ASN A 104 11.90 17.45 36.31
C ASN A 104 12.57 18.73 36.85
N VAL A 105 12.26 19.91 36.28
CA VAL A 105 12.74 21.21 36.78
C VAL A 105 12.01 21.62 38.06
N GLU A 106 10.74 21.25 38.20
CA GLU A 106 9.94 21.52 39.41
C GLU A 106 10.35 20.62 40.59
N ALA A 107 10.91 19.44 40.32
CA ALA A 107 11.47 18.54 41.33
C ALA A 107 12.88 18.94 41.81
N SER A 108 13.63 19.76 41.06
CA SER A 108 14.96 20.24 41.44
C SER A 108 14.91 21.71 41.87
N GLY A 109 14.44 21.94 43.10
CA GLY A 109 14.46 23.25 43.72
C GLY A 109 15.87 23.84 43.78
N LEU A 110 16.12 24.92 43.04
CA LEU A 110 17.29 25.77 43.23
C LEU A 110 16.85 27.24 43.26
N VAL A 111 16.53 27.71 44.46
CA VAL A 111 16.31 29.13 44.78
C VAL A 111 17.58 29.92 44.46
N LYS A 112 17.56 30.72 43.38
CA LYS A 112 18.60 31.69 43.11
C LYS A 112 18.33 32.96 43.93
N LYS A 113 19.08 33.13 45.01
CA LYS A 113 19.11 34.35 45.83
C LYS A 113 19.66 35.51 44.99
N LEU A 114 18.83 36.53 44.77
CA LEU A 114 19.28 37.83 44.23
C LEU A 114 20.06 38.58 45.32
N MET A 115 21.27 39.03 45.02
CA MET A 115 21.98 40.02 45.82
C MET A 115 21.91 41.36 45.07
N PHE A 116 21.54 42.41 45.80
CA PHE A 116 21.50 43.79 45.34
C PHE A 116 22.91 44.37 45.21
#